data_AF-A0A0X3UAX2-F1
#
_entry.id   AF-A0A0X3UAX2-F1
#
_cell.length_a   1.000
_cell.length_b   1.000
_cell.length_c   1.000
_cell.angle_alpha   90.00
_cell.angle_beta   90.00
_cell.angle_gamma   90.00
#
_symmetry.space_group_name_H-M   'P 1'
#
loop_
_entity.id
_entity.type
_entity.pdbx_description
1 polymer ?
#
loop_
_entity_poly.entity_id
_entity_poly.type
_entity_poly.pdbx_seq_one_letter_code
_entity_poly.pdbx_strand_id
1 'polypeptide(L)'
;MAKTYLETLIWRFPRLEKAIRTLHREDADFRSICEEMAIAEAARERWKDMPNRADEYQKIYDRLQDEFLDYLGRETRAAFVQSFKQRIKDDGRNT
;
A
#
# COMPACT_ATOMS: atom_id res chain seq x y z
N MET A 1 -0.54 -7.35 22.14
CA MET A 1 0.04 -7.76 20.85
C MET A 1 0.40 -6.50 20.09
N ALA A 2 1.65 -6.34 19.66
CA ALA A 2 2.00 -5.21 18.79
C ALA A 2 1.15 -5.33 17.52
N LYS A 3 0.38 -4.28 17.18
CA LYS A 3 -0.29 -4.23 15.87
C LYS A 3 0.81 -4.34 14.83
N THR A 4 0.69 -5.30 13.92
CA THR A 4 1.59 -5.37 12.76
C THR A 4 1.42 -4.11 11.94
N TYR A 5 2.47 -3.66 11.27
CA TYR A 5 2.41 -2.44 10.47
C TYR A 5 1.31 -2.48 9.40
N LEU A 6 1.04 -3.67 8.88
CA LEU A 6 -0.10 -3.95 8.00
C LEU A 6 -1.46 -3.52 8.60
N GLU A 7 -1.71 -3.81 9.87
CA GLU A 7 -2.97 -3.42 10.54
C GLU A 7 -3.05 -1.90 10.74
N THR A 8 -1.92 -1.21 10.91
CA THR A 8 -1.86 0.26 10.92
C THR A 8 -2.23 0.82 9.55
N LEU A 9 -1.71 0.25 8.47
CA LEU A 9 -2.05 0.65 7.10
C LEU A 9 -3.53 0.41 6.80
N ILE A 10 -4.07 -0.74 7.20
CA ILE A 10 -5.51 -1.06 7.03
C ILE A 10 -6.38 -0.09 7.82
N TRP A 11 -6.00 0.23 9.06
CA TRP A 11 -6.73 1.22 9.86
C TRP A 11 -6.67 2.63 9.25
N ARG A 12 -5.55 3.02 8.65
CA ARG A 12 -5.40 4.31 7.96
C ARG A 12 -6.15 4.35 6.63
N PHE A 13 -6.26 3.23 5.93
CA PHE A 13 -6.90 3.10 4.62
C PHE A 13 -7.98 2.01 4.59
N PRO A 14 -9.06 2.14 5.37
CA PRO A 14 -10.05 1.06 5.55
C PRO A 14 -10.77 0.70 4.24
N ARG A 15 -10.95 1.68 3.34
CA ARG A 15 -11.56 1.45 2.01
C ARG A 15 -10.70 0.59 1.09
N LEU A 16 -9.40 0.45 1.38
CA LEU A 16 -8.44 -0.30 0.59
C LEU A 16 -8.01 -1.60 1.28
N GLU A 17 -8.63 -1.97 2.41
CA GLU A 17 -8.25 -3.15 3.21
C GLU A 17 -8.06 -4.40 2.34
N LYS A 18 -9.05 -4.70 1.49
CA LYS A 18 -9.00 -5.90 0.63
C LYS A 18 -7.79 -5.86 -0.31
N ALA A 19 -7.53 -4.73 -0.96
CA ALA A 19 -6.40 -4.58 -1.88
C ALA A 19 -5.06 -4.69 -1.13
N ILE A 20 -4.95 -4.03 0.03
CA ILE A 20 -3.77 -4.07 0.89
C ILE A 20 -3.48 -5.51 1.36
N ARG A 21 -4.48 -6.25 1.83
CA ARG A 21 -4.30 -7.65 2.28
C ARG A 21 -3.93 -8.57 1.12
N THR A 22 -4.53 -8.39 -0.06
CA THR A 22 -4.20 -9.19 -1.25
C THR A 22 -2.78 -8.93 -1.71
N LEU A 23 -2.40 -7.67 -1.94
CA LEU A 23 -1.06 -7.31 -2.40
C LEU A 23 0.01 -7.71 -1.40
N HIS A 24 -0.22 -7.50 -0.09
CA HIS A 24 0.71 -7.95 0.93
C HIS A 24 0.90 -9.48 0.93
N ARG A 25 -0.08 -10.26 0.47
CA ARG A 25 0.06 -11.72 0.37
C ARG A 25 0.77 -12.15 -0.92
N GLU A 26 0.46 -11.50 -2.03
CA GLU A 26 0.78 -11.98 -3.37
C GLU A 26 1.98 -11.28 -4.00
N ASP A 27 2.28 -10.05 -3.59
CA ASP A 27 3.31 -9.20 -4.15
C ASP A 27 4.48 -9.01 -3.16
N ALA A 28 5.69 -9.34 -3.59
CA ALA A 28 6.90 -9.20 -2.77
C ALA A 28 7.40 -7.74 -2.70
N ASP A 29 7.25 -6.99 -3.78
CA ASP A 29 7.68 -5.59 -3.85
C ASP A 29 6.76 -4.73 -2.97
N PHE A 30 5.45 -5.00 -3.00
CA PHE A 30 4.49 -4.34 -2.11
C PHE A 30 4.79 -4.61 -0.62
N ARG A 31 5.21 -5.84 -0.29
CA ARG A 31 5.65 -6.18 1.08
C ARG A 31 6.91 -5.41 1.47
N SER A 32 7.89 -5.31 0.58
CA SER A 32 9.11 -4.51 0.81
C SER A 32 8.76 -3.06 1.14
N ILE A 33 7.87 -2.44 0.35
CA ILE A 33 7.42 -1.05 0.60
C ILE A 33 6.76 -0.94 1.99
N CYS A 34 5.89 -1.89 2.36
CA CYS A 34 5.26 -1.88 3.69
C CYS A 34 6.29 -2.00 4.83
N GLU A 35 7.31 -2.84 4.67
CA GLU A 35 8.38 -3.01 5.66
C GLU A 35 9.27 -1.76 5.76
N GLU A 36 9.64 -1.17 4.62
CA GLU A 36 10.43 0.07 4.56
C GLU A 36 9.69 1.25 5.20
N MET A 37 8.38 1.37 4.96
CA MET A 37 7.54 2.37 5.62
C MET A 37 7.51 2.19 7.14
N ALA A 38 7.45 0.93 7.63
CA ALA A 38 7.49 0.62 9.05
C ALA A 38 8.83 1.06 9.67
N ILE A 39 9.94 0.79 8.99
CA ILE A 39 11.28 1.17 9.43
C ILE A 39 11.42 2.70 9.46
N ALA A 40 10.95 3.39 8.42
CA ALA A 40 11.00 4.85 8.36
C ALA A 40 10.15 5.52 9.46
N GLU A 41 8.95 5.00 9.74
CA GLU A 41 8.10 5.49 10.83
C GLU A 41 8.77 5.29 12.19
N ALA A 42 9.31 4.09 12.45
CA ALA A 42 10.01 3.78 13.70
C ALA A 42 11.29 4.62 13.88
N ALA A 43 12.03 4.85 12.79
CA ALA A 43 13.21 5.69 12.80
C ALA A 43 12.85 7.16 13.09
N ARG A 44 11.81 7.69 12.45
CA ARG A 44 11.31 9.04 12.71
C ARG A 44 10.88 9.22 14.16
N GLU A 45 10.15 8.25 14.72
CA GLU A 45 9.75 8.29 16.14
C GLU A 45 10.96 8.25 17.07
N ARG A 46 11.96 7.41 16.76
CA ARG A 46 13.21 7.31 17.52
C ARG A 46 13.99 8.62 17.54
N TRP A 47 13.99 9.36 16.43
CA TRP A 47 14.73 10.62 16.30
C TRP A 47 13.87 11.86 16.52
N LYS A 48 12.67 11.74 17.12
CA LYS A 48 11.74 12.86 17.31
C LYS A 48 12.35 14.08 18.03
N ASP A 49 13.31 13.85 18.92
CA ASP A 49 14.00 14.90 19.68
C ASP A 49 15.17 15.54 18.90
N MET A 50 15.47 15.02 17.71
CA MET A 50 16.47 15.54 16.76
C MET A 50 15.78 15.91 15.44
N PRO A 51 15.19 17.12 15.33
CA PRO A 51 14.28 17.48 14.24
C PRO A 51 14.89 17.34 12.84
N ASN A 52 16.18 17.64 12.68
CA ASN A 52 16.88 17.46 11.40
C ASN A 52 16.91 16.00 10.95
N ARG A 53 17.14 15.05 11.87
CA ARG A 53 17.12 13.60 11.54
C ARG A 53 15.70 13.10 11.34
N ALA A 54 14.76 13.54 12.17
CA ALA A 54 13.35 13.19 12.00
C ALA A 54 12.81 13.65 10.64
N ASP A 55 13.23 14.82 10.14
CA ASP A 55 12.85 15.35 8.83
C ASP A 55 13.40 14.49 7.67
N GLU A 56 14.62 13.96 7.79
CA GLU A 56 15.17 13.01 6.80
C GLU A 56 14.29 11.76 6.68
N TYR A 57 13.92 11.15 7.81
CA TYR A 57 13.04 9.99 7.82
C TYR A 57 11.60 10.33 7.40
N GLN A 58 11.13 11.55 7.66
CA GLN A 58 9.85 12.03 7.16
C GLN A 58 9.82 12.06 5.64
N LYS A 59 10.86 12.60 4.99
CA LYS A 59 10.95 12.63 3.52
C LYS A 59 10.99 11.22 2.90
N ILE A 60 11.71 10.30 3.54
CA ILE A 60 11.74 8.89 3.12
C ILE A 60 10.33 8.28 3.26
N TYR A 61 9.67 8.53 4.40
CA TYR A 61 8.33 8.06 4.66
C TYR A 61 7.32 8.56 3.63
N ASP A 62 7.36 9.86 3.29
CA ASP A 62 6.45 10.47 2.32
C ASP A 62 6.64 9.87 0.92
N ARG A 63 7.90 9.68 0.49
CA ARG A 63 8.19 9.01 -0.78
C ARG A 63 7.66 7.58 -0.82
N LEU A 64 7.88 6.80 0.23
CA LEU A 64 7.39 5.42 0.31
C LEU A 64 5.85 5.37 0.35
N GLN A 65 5.22 6.36 0.99
CA GLN A 65 3.77 6.48 1.00
C GLN A 65 3.21 6.77 -0.41
N ASP A 66 3.88 7.61 -1.20
CA ASP A 66 3.50 7.85 -2.59
C ASP A 66 3.67 6.58 -3.44
N GLU A 67 4.78 5.85 -3.28
CA GLU A 67 5.02 4.57 -3.96
C GLU A 67 3.95 3.52 -3.59
N PHE A 68 3.58 3.44 -2.31
CA PHE A 68 2.50 2.59 -1.80
C PHE A 68 1.14 2.93 -2.44
N LEU A 69 0.79 4.21 -2.51
CA LEU A 69 -0.48 4.65 -3.11
C LEU A 69 -0.52 4.44 -4.62
N ASP A 70 0.61 4.62 -5.31
CA ASP A 70 0.71 4.34 -6.74
C ASP A 70 0.54 2.85 -7.04
N TYR A 71 1.16 1.97 -6.25
CA TYR A 71 0.95 0.52 -6.35
C TYR A 71 -0.53 0.14 -6.17
N LEU A 72 -1.18 0.66 -5.14
CA LEU A 72 -2.60 0.44 -4.89
C LEU A 72 -3.49 0.97 -6.04
N GLY A 73 -3.14 2.14 -6.59
CA GLY A 73 -3.84 2.76 -7.70
C GLY A 73 -3.74 1.94 -8.99
N ARG A 74 -2.55 1.40 -9.29
CA ARG A 74 -2.34 0.52 -10.45
C ARG A 74 -3.14 -0.77 -10.31
N GLU A 75 -3.13 -1.39 -9.14
CA GLU A 75 -3.82 -2.67 -8.93
C GLU A 75 -5.34 -2.52 -8.93
N THR A 76 -5.88 -1.51 -8.25
CA THR A 76 -7.32 -1.24 -8.28
C THR A 76 -7.82 -0.91 -9.68
N ARG A 77 -7.04 -0.16 -10.48
CA ARG A 77 -7.35 0.10 -11.89
C ARG A 77 -7.25 -1.16 -12.74
N ALA A 78 -6.22 -1.99 -12.55
CA ALA A 78 -6.06 -3.24 -13.27
C ALA A 78 -7.21 -4.22 -12.97
N ALA A 79 -7.57 -4.40 -11.71
CA ALA A 79 -8.69 -5.23 -11.26
C ALA A 79 -10.04 -4.73 -11.83
N PHE A 80 -10.23 -3.40 -11.90
CA PHE A 80 -11.41 -2.80 -12.51
C PHE A 80 -11.48 -3.08 -14.02
N VAL A 81 -10.37 -2.88 -14.75
CA VAL A 81 -10.29 -3.15 -16.20
C VAL A 81 -10.50 -4.64 -16.51
N GLN A 82 -9.94 -5.55 -15.72
CA GLN A 82 -10.14 -6.99 -15.88
C GLN A 82 -11.61 -7.38 -15.68
N SER A 83 -12.25 -6.86 -14.63
CA SER A 83 -13.68 -7.11 -14.35
C SER A 83 -14.58 -6.63 -15.50
N PHE A 84 -14.25 -5.49 -16.11
CA PHE A 84 -14.99 -4.94 -17.25
C PHE A 84 -14.81 -5.76 -18.54
N LYS A 85 -13.57 -6.21 -18.82
CA LYS A 85 -13.28 -7.07 -19.98
C LYS A 85 -13.98 -8.44 -19.89
N GLN A 86 -14.06 -9.02 -18.69
CA GLN A 86 -14.75 -10.30 -18.47
C GLN A 86 -16.24 -10.18 -18.83
N ARG A 87 -16.91 -9.11 -18.36
CA ARG A 87 -18.34 -8.88 -18.59
C ARG A 87 -18.68 -8.68 -20.08
N ILE A 88 -17.87 -7.91 -20.81
CA ILE A 88 -18.05 -7.73 -22.27
C ILE A 88 -17.88 -9.05 -23.04
N LYS A 89 -16.96 -9.92 -22.60
CA LYS A 89 -16.70 -11.21 -23.24
C LYS A 89 -17.83 -12.22 -23.02
N ASP A 90 -18.49 -12.18 -21.85
CA ASP A 90 -19.63 -13.06 -21.53
C ASP A 90 -20.93 -12.62 -22.23
N ASP A 91 -21.15 -11.31 -22.43
CA ASP A 91 -22.30 -10.78 -23.21
C ASP A 91 -22.17 -11.04 -24.73
N GLY A 92 -20.96 -11.26 -25.24
CA GLY A 92 -20.70 -11.52 -26.67
C GLY A 92 -20.90 -12.98 -27.12
N ARG A 93 -21.38 -13.87 -26.24
CA ARG A 93 -21.48 -15.32 -26.50
C ARG A 93 -22.91 -15.85 -26.62
N ASN A 94 -23.87 -14.96 -26.88
CA ASN A 94 -25.25 -15.33 -27.17
C ASN A 94 -25.74 -14.74 -28.52
N THR A 95 -25.15 -15.22 -29.62
CA THR A 95 -25.76 -15.28 -30.96
C THR A 95 -25.08 -16.37 -31.76
#